data_AF-A0A3D1TB97-F1
#
_entry.id   AF-A0A3D1TB97-F1
#
_cell.length_a   1.000
_cell.length_b   1.000
_cell.length_c   1.000
_cell.angle_alpha   90.00
_cell.angle_beta   90.00
_cell.angle_gamma   90.00
#
_symmetry.space_group_name_H-M   'P 1'
#
loop_
_entity.id
_entity.type
_entity.pdbx_description
1 polymer ?
#
loop_
_entity_poly.entity_id
_entity_poly.type
_entity_poly.pdbx_seq_one_letter_code
_entity_poly.pdbx_strand_id
1 'polypeptide(L)'
;MMINYKVIPYDPKYAARLAVMWNESMGAWPFGFGGGIPFNEQRMLDWMKETAAISIELALSDDDNTILGYCEMVRYEKEPEAAYISLLNVHPDFHGCKVGKALLKKAVERATQLQVRRLDLNTWPANMKAVPLYKKTGFFWVPETTVYMQNYIPLIAQQGPARDFFARHDWYDTYERCLEVREDDEKWHGMKAFQYTWRAGSEFLRVVVDREAKAITAIENERWSVGSTISDAAPVAGMDHQVCWLLENKAEQEVPIYLKASGDEAVKLNAEFQQKLQGKTALEHRCDLKIGAEVPQKDKDEAANRIKTIAVVGTEAIVLETGIRVRQPLTIDLYPGALPPFVAKGQKIKAYIRLKNNL
;
A
#
# COMPACT_ATOMS: atom_id res chain seq x y z
N MET A 1 -14.26 5.18 -28.93
CA MET A 1 -13.92 6.57 -29.29
C MET A 1 -12.55 6.86 -28.70
N MET A 2 -11.54 7.24 -29.50
CA MET A 2 -10.28 7.74 -28.95
C MET A 2 -10.44 9.26 -28.80
N ILE A 3 -10.53 9.71 -27.55
CA ILE A 3 -10.51 11.13 -27.20
C ILE A 3 -9.10 11.46 -26.75
N ASN A 4 -8.56 12.58 -27.25
CA ASN A 4 -7.26 13.08 -26.81
C ASN A 4 -7.47 14.07 -25.66
N TYR A 5 -6.59 13.98 -24.67
CA TYR A 5 -6.64 14.81 -23.47
C TYR A 5 -5.27 14.86 -22.81
N LYS A 6 -5.08 15.87 -21.97
CA LYS A 6 -3.93 16.03 -21.08
C LYS A 6 -4.34 15.97 -19.62
N VAL A 7 -3.46 15.44 -18.77
CA VAL A 7 -3.63 15.52 -17.31
C VAL A 7 -2.85 16.72 -16.79
N ILE A 8 -3.56 17.63 -16.14
CA ILE A 8 -3.01 18.90 -15.63
C ILE A 8 -3.38 19.10 -14.15
N PRO A 9 -2.57 19.84 -13.38
CA PRO A 9 -2.96 20.25 -12.04
C PRO A 9 -4.18 21.17 -12.11
N TYR A 10 -5.03 21.09 -11.08
CA TYR A 10 -6.15 22.00 -10.92
C TYR A 10 -5.68 23.46 -10.76
N ASP A 11 -6.47 24.37 -11.32
CA ASP A 11 -6.35 25.82 -11.19
C ASP A 11 -7.76 26.39 -10.96
N PRO A 12 -7.95 27.38 -10.07
CA PRO A 12 -9.25 27.99 -9.80
C PRO A 12 -10.04 28.42 -11.05
N LYS A 13 -9.39 28.77 -12.16
CA LYS A 13 -10.06 29.11 -13.43
C LYS A 13 -10.88 27.96 -14.04
N TYR A 14 -10.69 26.73 -13.55
CA TYR A 14 -11.43 25.55 -13.98
C TYR A 14 -12.66 25.26 -13.11
N ALA A 15 -12.89 26.01 -12.02
CA ALA A 15 -13.96 25.75 -11.05
C ALA A 15 -15.35 25.64 -11.70
N ALA A 16 -15.72 26.59 -12.56
CA ALA A 16 -17.01 26.56 -13.26
C ALA A 16 -17.18 25.31 -14.15
N ARG A 17 -16.13 24.92 -14.88
CA ARG A 17 -16.15 23.74 -15.76
C ARG A 17 -16.16 22.44 -14.96
N LEU A 18 -15.49 22.41 -13.82
CA LEU A 18 -15.46 21.25 -12.94
C LEU A 18 -16.84 21.03 -12.28
N ALA A 19 -17.54 22.11 -11.94
CA ALA A 19 -18.90 22.06 -11.44
C ALA A 19 -19.85 21.36 -12.44
N VAL A 20 -19.75 21.72 -13.73
CA VAL A 20 -20.53 21.08 -14.81
C VAL A 20 -20.24 19.59 -14.86
N MET A 21 -18.97 19.21 -14.96
CA MET A 21 -18.55 17.80 -15.00
C MET A 21 -19.05 17.01 -13.78
N TRP A 22 -18.98 17.57 -12.57
CA TRP A 22 -19.44 16.92 -11.35
C TRP A 22 -20.95 16.70 -11.33
N ASN A 23 -21.73 17.68 -11.79
CA ASN A 23 -23.18 17.54 -11.88
C ASN A 23 -23.57 16.46 -12.90
N GLU A 24 -22.94 16.45 -14.08
CA GLU A 24 -23.24 15.50 -15.15
C GLU A 24 -22.82 14.05 -14.80
N SER A 25 -21.75 13.90 -14.02
CA SER A 25 -21.25 12.59 -13.58
C SER A 25 -21.92 12.04 -12.32
N MET A 26 -22.73 12.84 -11.62
CA MET A 26 -23.33 12.46 -10.33
C MET A 26 -24.16 11.18 -10.42
N GLY A 27 -24.88 10.96 -11.52
CA GLY A 27 -25.72 9.77 -11.73
C GLY A 27 -24.94 8.45 -11.80
N ALA A 28 -23.61 8.49 -12.01
CA ALA A 28 -22.77 7.30 -11.99
C ALA A 28 -22.35 6.86 -10.58
N TRP A 29 -22.63 7.67 -9.56
CA TRP A 29 -22.31 7.36 -8.17
C TRP A 29 -23.54 6.80 -7.44
N PRO A 30 -23.47 5.58 -6.89
CA PRO A 30 -24.66 4.89 -6.35
C PRO A 30 -25.31 5.61 -5.17
N PHE A 31 -24.53 6.40 -4.41
CA PHE A 31 -25.01 7.20 -3.29
C PHE A 31 -24.98 8.72 -3.58
N GLY A 32 -24.67 9.09 -4.83
CA GLY A 32 -24.25 10.44 -5.17
C GLY A 32 -23.00 10.89 -4.40
N PHE A 33 -22.61 12.13 -4.61
CA PHE A 33 -21.66 12.85 -3.77
C PHE A 33 -22.06 14.33 -3.74
N GLY A 34 -21.65 15.09 -2.73
CA GLY A 34 -21.99 16.51 -2.64
C GLY A 34 -23.41 16.82 -2.11
N GLY A 35 -24.01 15.96 -1.29
CA GLY A 35 -25.16 16.35 -0.44
C GLY A 35 -26.46 16.78 -1.15
N GLY A 36 -26.63 16.44 -2.44
CA GLY A 36 -27.89 16.66 -3.17
C GLY A 36 -28.15 18.09 -3.67
N ILE A 37 -27.23 19.02 -3.43
CA ILE A 37 -27.26 20.36 -4.03
C ILE A 37 -26.41 20.31 -5.31
N PRO A 38 -26.82 20.93 -6.44
CA PRO A 38 -25.95 21.06 -7.60
C PRO A 38 -24.68 21.86 -7.29
N PHE A 39 -23.58 21.53 -7.96
CA PHE A 39 -22.34 22.30 -7.90
C PHE A 39 -22.42 23.52 -8.81
N ASN A 40 -21.91 24.65 -8.34
CA ASN A 40 -21.62 25.83 -9.13
C ASN A 40 -20.16 26.25 -8.89
N GLU A 41 -19.69 27.28 -9.59
CA GLU A 41 -18.31 27.74 -9.49
C GLU A 41 -17.89 28.08 -8.05
N GLN A 42 -18.69 28.88 -7.33
CA GLN A 42 -18.38 29.30 -5.97
C GLN A 42 -18.25 28.08 -5.03
N ARG A 43 -19.17 27.12 -5.15
CA ARG A 43 -19.13 25.91 -4.34
C ARG A 43 -17.93 25.03 -4.65
N MET A 44 -17.48 24.97 -5.91
CA MET A 44 -16.24 24.30 -6.24
C MET A 44 -15.04 25.01 -5.61
N LEU A 45 -14.99 26.35 -5.66
CA LEU A 45 -13.92 27.11 -5.00
C LEU A 45 -13.91 26.89 -3.48
N ASP A 46 -15.08 26.81 -2.85
CA ASP A 46 -15.18 26.56 -1.41
C ASP A 46 -14.78 25.13 -1.07
N TRP A 47 -15.21 24.14 -1.86
CA TRP A 47 -14.75 22.75 -1.76
C TRP A 47 -13.22 22.69 -1.80
N MET A 48 -12.57 23.33 -2.78
CA MET A 48 -11.11 23.30 -2.91
C MET A 48 -10.36 23.96 -1.75
N LYS A 49 -10.98 24.94 -1.07
CA LYS A 49 -10.40 25.58 0.13
C LYS A 49 -10.53 24.69 1.36
N GLU A 50 -11.65 23.97 1.46
CA GLU A 50 -11.95 23.08 2.58
C GLU A 50 -11.20 21.74 2.47
N THR A 51 -10.95 21.28 1.24
CA THR A 51 -10.14 20.09 1.02
C THR A 51 -8.69 20.37 1.38
N ALA A 52 -8.15 19.61 2.35
CA ALA A 52 -6.71 19.55 2.60
C ALA A 52 -5.99 18.69 1.52
N ALA A 53 -6.32 18.92 0.25
CA ALA A 53 -5.77 18.19 -0.88
C ALA A 53 -4.29 18.52 -1.05
N ILE A 54 -3.48 17.47 -1.19
CA ILE A 54 -2.05 17.57 -1.50
C ILE A 54 -1.79 17.47 -3.01
N SER A 55 -2.74 16.95 -3.78
CA SER A 55 -2.79 17.11 -5.23
C SER A 55 -4.20 16.98 -5.76
N ILE A 56 -4.47 17.72 -6.84
CA ILE A 56 -5.71 17.65 -7.58
C ILE A 56 -5.35 17.66 -9.07
N GLU A 57 -5.73 16.60 -9.77
CA GLU A 57 -5.44 16.42 -11.19
C GLU A 57 -6.74 16.41 -12.00
N LEU A 58 -6.72 17.12 -13.13
CA LEU A 58 -7.81 17.18 -14.10
C LEU A 58 -7.38 16.50 -15.40
N ALA A 59 -8.27 15.71 -15.98
CA ALA A 59 -8.14 15.31 -17.38
C ALA A 59 -8.91 16.34 -18.24
N LEU A 60 -8.20 17.16 -19.00
CA LEU A 60 -8.75 18.21 -19.85
C LEU A 60 -8.64 17.80 -21.31
N SER A 61 -9.73 17.91 -22.07
CA SER A 61 -9.73 17.67 -23.52
C SER A 61 -8.71 18.57 -24.23
N ASP A 62 -8.18 18.12 -25.37
CA ASP A 62 -7.15 18.87 -26.12
C ASP A 62 -7.61 20.24 -26.63
N ASP A 63 -8.91 20.43 -26.83
CA ASP A 63 -9.52 21.73 -27.19
C ASP A 63 -9.65 22.67 -25.98
N ASP A 64 -9.15 22.26 -24.81
CA ASP A 64 -9.16 22.98 -23.55
C ASP A 64 -10.55 23.41 -23.07
N ASN A 65 -11.62 22.77 -23.55
CA ASN A 65 -13.00 23.15 -23.22
C ASN A 65 -13.61 22.28 -22.12
N THR A 66 -13.37 20.96 -22.14
CA THR A 66 -14.15 20.00 -21.35
C THR A 66 -13.26 19.25 -20.36
N ILE A 67 -13.67 19.25 -19.09
CA ILE A 67 -13.05 18.40 -18.08
C ILE A 67 -13.68 17.02 -18.17
N LEU A 68 -12.86 16.02 -18.48
CA LEU A 68 -13.28 14.62 -18.67
C LEU A 68 -13.21 13.84 -17.36
N GLY A 69 -12.35 14.26 -16.44
CA GLY A 69 -12.00 13.50 -15.25
C GLY A 69 -11.34 14.37 -14.17
N TYR A 70 -11.43 13.89 -12.94
CA TYR A 70 -10.97 14.54 -11.72
C TYR A 70 -10.37 13.49 -10.77
N CYS A 71 -9.22 13.79 -10.18
CA CYS A 71 -8.62 12.97 -9.13
C CYS A 71 -8.09 13.85 -8.01
N GLU A 72 -8.59 13.63 -6.79
CA GLU A 72 -8.18 14.32 -5.58
C GLU A 72 -7.40 13.37 -4.68
N MET A 73 -6.27 13.86 -4.20
CA MET A 73 -5.40 13.17 -3.26
C MET A 73 -5.21 14.04 -2.02
N VAL A 74 -5.49 13.47 -0.85
CA VAL A 74 -5.36 14.12 0.46
C VAL A 74 -4.32 13.38 1.32
N ARG A 75 -3.87 13.98 2.42
CA ARG A 75 -3.11 13.23 3.44
C ARG A 75 -4.02 12.22 4.12
N TYR A 76 -3.50 11.06 4.47
CA TYR A 76 -4.25 10.10 5.26
C TYR A 76 -4.09 10.41 6.75
N GLU A 77 -5.14 10.96 7.37
CA GLU A 77 -5.08 11.44 8.76
C GLU A 77 -4.62 10.38 9.77
N LYS A 78 -4.98 9.12 9.52
CA LYS A 78 -4.65 7.99 10.42
C LYS A 78 -3.18 7.55 10.32
N GLU A 79 -2.56 7.69 9.16
CA GLU A 79 -1.17 7.26 8.93
C GLU A 79 -0.44 8.33 8.10
N PRO A 80 0.40 9.18 8.72
CA PRO A 80 1.09 10.29 8.04
C PRO A 80 2.00 9.87 6.87
N GLU A 81 2.43 8.61 6.85
CA GLU A 81 3.24 8.01 5.77
C GLU A 81 2.42 7.70 4.50
N ALA A 82 1.09 7.78 4.58
CA ALA A 82 0.17 7.47 3.49
C ALA A 82 -0.60 8.71 3.01
N ALA A 83 -0.97 8.67 1.73
CA ALA A 83 -1.95 9.57 1.14
C ALA A 83 -3.16 8.76 0.67
N TYR A 84 -4.27 9.45 0.46
CA TYR A 84 -5.56 8.84 0.15
C TYR A 84 -6.18 9.49 -1.07
N ILE A 85 -6.64 8.69 -2.03
CA ILE A 85 -7.45 9.15 -3.16
C ILE A 85 -8.87 9.33 -2.65
N SER A 86 -9.21 10.57 -2.29
CA SER A 86 -10.52 10.92 -1.73
C SER A 86 -11.63 10.87 -2.77
N LEU A 87 -11.31 11.23 -4.02
CA LEU A 87 -12.26 11.17 -5.12
C LEU A 87 -11.55 10.94 -6.45
N LEU A 88 -11.91 9.85 -7.14
CA LEU A 88 -11.62 9.65 -8.56
C LEU A 88 -12.95 9.66 -9.30
N ASN A 89 -13.18 10.68 -10.12
CA ASN A 89 -14.41 10.84 -10.87
C ASN A 89 -14.11 11.00 -12.36
N VAL A 90 -14.82 10.27 -13.20
CA VAL A 90 -14.73 10.36 -14.66
C VAL A 90 -16.13 10.51 -15.20
N HIS A 91 -16.32 11.49 -16.08
CA HIS A 91 -17.62 11.72 -16.70
C HIS A 91 -18.06 10.47 -17.49
N PRO A 92 -19.32 10.00 -17.36
CA PRO A 92 -19.80 8.73 -17.90
C PRO A 92 -19.50 8.51 -19.38
N ASP A 93 -19.66 9.55 -20.20
CA ASP A 93 -19.43 9.50 -21.65
C ASP A 93 -17.97 9.20 -22.02
N PHE A 94 -17.03 9.40 -21.10
CA PHE A 94 -15.60 9.11 -21.31
C PHE A 94 -15.14 7.85 -20.56
N HIS A 95 -16.06 7.04 -20.03
CA HIS A 95 -15.72 5.71 -19.54
C HIS A 95 -15.19 4.84 -20.69
N GLY A 96 -14.20 4.01 -20.40
CA GLY A 96 -13.50 3.24 -21.44
C GLY A 96 -12.48 4.03 -22.27
N CYS A 97 -12.39 5.37 -22.10
CA CYS A 97 -11.42 6.21 -22.81
C CYS A 97 -10.07 6.35 -22.08
N LYS A 98 -9.77 5.47 -21.11
CA LYS A 98 -8.53 5.46 -20.30
C LYS A 98 -8.28 6.71 -19.45
N VAL A 99 -9.26 7.61 -19.29
CA VAL A 99 -9.15 8.82 -18.44
C VAL A 99 -8.79 8.47 -17.00
N GLY A 100 -9.51 7.52 -16.38
CA GLY A 100 -9.21 7.06 -15.03
C GLY A 100 -7.81 6.45 -14.89
N LYS A 101 -7.32 5.73 -15.92
CA LYS A 101 -5.94 5.21 -15.96
C LYS A 101 -4.94 6.36 -15.90
N ALA A 102 -5.12 7.39 -16.73
CA ALA A 102 -4.19 8.51 -16.79
C ALA A 102 -4.15 9.29 -15.47
N LEU A 103 -5.32 9.54 -14.86
CA LEU A 103 -5.42 10.21 -13.57
C LEU A 103 -4.74 9.42 -12.45
N LEU A 104 -4.96 8.11 -12.36
CA LEU A 104 -4.32 7.28 -11.34
C LEU A 104 -2.81 7.13 -11.56
N LYS A 105 -2.34 7.01 -12.82
CA LYS A 105 -0.90 7.06 -13.12
C LYS A 105 -0.29 8.37 -12.60
N LYS A 106 -0.95 9.51 -12.86
CA LYS A 106 -0.51 10.83 -12.38
C LYS A 106 -0.50 10.92 -10.86
N ALA A 107 -1.51 10.36 -10.19
CA ALA A 107 -1.56 10.32 -8.73
C ALA A 107 -0.39 9.52 -8.13
N VAL A 108 -0.04 8.36 -8.71
CA VAL A 108 1.13 7.56 -8.30
C VAL A 108 2.44 8.31 -8.53
N GLU A 109 2.60 8.97 -9.68
CA GLU A 109 3.76 9.82 -9.96
C GLU A 109 3.88 10.94 -8.91
N ARG A 110 2.76 11.61 -8.59
CA ARG A 110 2.74 12.70 -7.62
C ARG A 110 3.06 12.23 -6.21
N ALA A 111 2.50 11.10 -5.78
CA ALA A 111 2.81 10.51 -4.49
C ALA A 111 4.29 10.13 -4.37
N THR A 112 4.88 9.62 -5.46
CA THR A 112 6.32 9.34 -5.55
C THR A 112 7.15 10.62 -5.39
N GLN A 113 6.77 11.71 -6.08
CA GLN A 113 7.45 13.01 -5.96
C GLN A 113 7.34 13.62 -4.54
N LEU A 114 6.19 13.43 -3.90
CA LEU A 114 5.94 13.86 -2.52
C LEU A 114 6.56 12.93 -1.47
N GLN A 115 7.26 11.88 -1.91
CA GLN A 115 7.90 10.86 -1.05
C GLN A 115 6.92 10.18 -0.08
N VAL A 116 5.66 10.08 -0.47
CA VAL A 116 4.65 9.30 0.26
C VAL A 116 4.96 7.82 0.09
N ARG A 117 4.80 7.02 1.15
CA ARG A 117 5.11 5.58 1.12
C ARG A 117 3.97 4.76 0.54
N ARG A 118 2.73 5.19 0.77
CA ARG A 118 1.53 4.43 0.40
C ARG A 118 0.41 5.32 -0.13
N LEU A 119 -0.27 4.86 -1.17
CA LEU A 119 -1.52 5.44 -1.65
C LEU A 119 -2.68 4.51 -1.38
N ASP A 120 -3.73 5.08 -0.81
CA ASP A 120 -4.90 4.33 -0.38
C ASP A 120 -6.16 4.81 -1.08
N LEU A 121 -7.16 3.94 -1.18
CA LEU A 121 -8.52 4.32 -1.54
C LEU A 121 -9.53 3.32 -0.96
N ASN A 122 -10.78 3.76 -0.83
CA ASN A 122 -11.92 2.87 -0.63
C ASN A 122 -12.84 2.93 -1.84
N THR A 123 -13.52 1.82 -2.11
CA THR A 123 -14.66 1.81 -3.03
C THR A 123 -15.77 0.91 -2.52
N TRP A 124 -16.89 0.83 -3.24
CA TRP A 124 -17.99 -0.05 -2.88
C TRP A 124 -17.81 -1.45 -3.49
N PRO A 125 -18.26 -2.52 -2.82
CA PRO A 125 -18.12 -3.91 -3.29
C PRO A 125 -18.63 -4.17 -4.71
N ALA A 126 -19.66 -3.44 -5.15
CA ALA A 126 -20.24 -3.59 -6.49
C ALA A 126 -19.52 -2.77 -7.57
N ASN A 127 -18.39 -2.11 -7.29
CA ASN A 127 -17.62 -1.35 -8.28
C ASN A 127 -16.76 -2.24 -9.19
N MET A 128 -17.41 -3.22 -9.83
CA MET A 128 -16.76 -4.23 -10.68
C MET A 128 -16.02 -3.61 -11.87
N LYS A 129 -16.37 -2.38 -12.27
CA LYS A 129 -15.74 -1.65 -13.37
C LYS A 129 -14.40 -1.02 -12.94
N ALA A 130 -14.32 -0.44 -11.74
CA ALA A 130 -13.15 0.31 -11.32
C ALA A 130 -12.08 -0.57 -10.63
N VAL A 131 -12.47 -1.63 -9.92
CA VAL A 131 -11.52 -2.49 -9.20
C VAL A 131 -10.40 -3.05 -10.11
N PRO A 132 -10.67 -3.56 -11.33
CA PRO A 132 -9.60 -4.00 -12.23
C PRO A 132 -8.64 -2.88 -12.62
N LEU A 133 -9.14 -1.65 -12.80
CA LEU A 133 -8.31 -0.49 -13.06
C LEU A 133 -7.42 -0.16 -11.86
N TYR A 134 -7.99 -0.12 -10.65
CA TYR A 134 -7.23 0.10 -9.41
C TYR A 134 -6.12 -0.92 -9.27
N LYS A 135 -6.44 -2.21 -9.44
CA LYS A 135 -5.45 -3.30 -9.40
C LYS A 135 -4.34 -3.10 -10.43
N LYS A 136 -4.68 -2.77 -11.69
CA LYS A 136 -3.67 -2.54 -12.74
C LYS A 136 -2.81 -1.31 -12.46
N THR A 137 -3.31 -0.33 -11.71
CA THR A 137 -2.54 0.84 -11.28
C THR A 137 -1.72 0.62 -9.99
N GLY A 138 -1.69 -0.61 -9.47
CA GLY A 138 -0.84 -1.01 -8.34
C GLY A 138 -1.57 -1.21 -7.01
N PHE A 139 -2.89 -1.01 -6.96
CA PHE A 139 -3.64 -1.17 -5.72
C PHE A 139 -3.94 -2.65 -5.42
N PHE A 140 -3.78 -3.04 -4.17
CA PHE A 140 -4.15 -4.35 -3.62
C PHE A 140 -5.42 -4.21 -2.79
N TRP A 141 -6.43 -5.08 -3.01
CA TRP A 141 -7.59 -5.14 -2.13
C TRP A 141 -7.19 -5.88 -0.85
N VAL A 142 -7.14 -5.13 0.25
CA VAL A 142 -6.80 -5.64 1.59
C VAL A 142 -7.86 -6.64 2.06
N PRO A 143 -7.47 -7.89 2.40
CA PRO A 143 -8.41 -8.89 2.91
C PRO A 143 -9.17 -8.49 4.16
N GLU A 144 -10.38 -9.02 4.30
CA GLU A 144 -11.32 -8.76 5.39
C GLU A 144 -11.71 -7.27 5.51
N THR A 145 -11.90 -6.59 4.37
CA THR A 145 -12.29 -5.17 4.34
C THR A 145 -13.40 -4.90 3.32
N THR A 146 -14.14 -3.81 3.52
CA THR A 146 -15.14 -3.31 2.56
C THR A 146 -14.43 -2.53 1.44
N VAL A 147 -13.72 -3.26 0.57
CA VAL A 147 -12.90 -2.77 -0.56
C VAL A 147 -11.98 -1.60 -0.20
N TYR A 148 -11.22 -1.78 0.87
CA TYR A 148 -10.07 -0.92 1.15
C TYR A 148 -8.88 -1.41 0.31
N MET A 149 -8.24 -0.49 -0.42
CA MET A 149 -7.14 -0.82 -1.31
C MET A 149 -5.90 0.01 -1.03
N GLN A 150 -4.72 -0.64 -1.11
CA GLN A 150 -3.42 -0.04 -0.82
C GLN A 150 -2.45 -0.20 -2.00
N ASN A 151 -1.69 0.85 -2.30
CA ASN A 151 -0.71 0.90 -3.38
C ASN A 151 0.64 1.36 -2.87
N TYR A 152 1.65 0.53 -3.07
CA TYR A 152 3.02 0.73 -2.59
C TYR A 152 4.01 1.09 -3.70
N ILE A 153 3.55 1.28 -4.95
CA ILE A 153 4.41 1.76 -6.05
C ILE A 153 5.19 3.03 -5.66
N PRO A 154 4.60 4.03 -4.94
CA PRO A 154 5.35 5.20 -4.49
C PRO A 154 6.57 4.87 -3.62
N LEU A 155 6.46 3.92 -2.68
CA LEU A 155 7.59 3.44 -1.87
C LEU A 155 8.58 2.62 -2.71
N ILE A 156 8.07 1.78 -3.61
CA ILE A 156 8.89 0.92 -4.48
C ILE A 156 9.75 1.77 -5.41
N ALA A 157 9.19 2.79 -6.06
CA ALA A 157 9.89 3.69 -6.97
C ALA A 157 11.04 4.48 -6.31
N GLN A 158 11.10 4.52 -4.97
CA GLN A 158 12.18 5.16 -4.22
C GLN A 158 13.39 4.24 -4.00
N GLN A 159 13.24 2.91 -4.20
CA GLN A 159 14.33 1.95 -4.03
C GLN A 159 15.25 1.93 -5.26
N GLY A 160 16.56 1.72 -5.05
CA GLY A 160 17.56 1.75 -6.12
C GLY A 160 17.19 0.89 -7.35
N PRO A 161 16.99 -0.42 -7.20
CA PRO A 161 16.72 -1.32 -8.33
C PRO A 161 15.42 -0.98 -9.07
N ALA A 162 14.39 -0.57 -8.33
CA ALA A 162 13.09 -0.22 -8.90
C ALA A 162 13.12 1.12 -9.64
N ARG A 163 13.78 2.12 -9.06
CA ARG A 163 14.02 3.43 -9.71
C ARG A 163 14.75 3.24 -11.03
N ASP A 164 15.79 2.41 -11.03
CA ASP A 164 16.58 2.15 -12.24
C ASP A 164 15.76 1.40 -13.30
N PHE A 165 14.95 0.41 -12.90
CA PHE A 165 14.05 -0.29 -13.81
C PHE A 165 12.99 0.65 -14.42
N PHE A 166 12.32 1.48 -13.60
CA PHE A 166 11.29 2.43 -14.05
C PHE A 166 11.85 3.59 -14.88
N ALA A 167 13.14 3.90 -14.77
CA ALA A 167 13.79 4.87 -15.65
C ALA A 167 13.98 4.34 -17.09
N ARG A 168 14.10 3.00 -17.25
CA ARG A 168 14.26 2.35 -18.56
C ARG A 168 12.93 1.88 -19.17
N HIS A 169 11.96 1.57 -18.33
CA HIS A 169 10.72 0.89 -18.72
C HIS A 169 9.49 1.59 -18.14
N ASP A 170 8.39 1.71 -18.90
CA ASP A 170 7.12 2.19 -18.35
C ASP A 170 6.60 1.18 -17.33
N TRP A 171 6.53 1.60 -16.07
CA TRP A 171 6.13 0.75 -14.95
C TRP A 171 4.71 0.21 -15.11
N TYR A 172 3.80 0.91 -15.80
CA TYR A 172 2.41 0.47 -15.93
C TYR A 172 2.30 -0.62 -17.00
N ASP A 173 2.95 -0.41 -18.14
CA ASP A 173 2.86 -1.31 -19.28
C ASP A 173 3.61 -2.63 -19.02
N THR A 174 4.70 -2.58 -18.26
CA THR A 174 5.48 -3.76 -17.85
C THR A 174 4.96 -4.47 -16.60
N TYR A 175 3.95 -3.92 -15.90
CA TYR A 175 3.42 -4.49 -14.67
C TYR A 175 2.55 -5.74 -14.93
N GLU A 176 2.96 -6.87 -14.37
CA GLU A 176 2.25 -8.14 -14.44
C GLU A 176 1.44 -8.37 -13.16
N ARG A 177 0.12 -8.52 -13.31
CA ARG A 177 -0.76 -8.69 -12.15
C ARG A 177 -2.10 -9.35 -12.51
N CYS A 178 -2.62 -10.15 -11.59
CA CYS A 178 -4.02 -10.59 -11.60
C CYS A 178 -4.99 -9.43 -11.31
N LEU A 179 -6.04 -9.31 -12.12
CA LEU A 179 -7.05 -8.25 -12.04
C LEU A 179 -8.42 -8.76 -11.59
N GLU A 180 -8.50 -9.98 -11.06
CA GLU A 180 -9.74 -10.56 -10.53
C GLU A 180 -10.32 -9.66 -9.42
N VAL A 181 -11.64 -9.48 -9.45
CA VAL A 181 -12.36 -8.66 -8.46
C VAL A 181 -12.60 -9.50 -7.19
N ARG A 182 -11.55 -9.61 -6.39
CA ARG A 182 -11.54 -10.26 -5.08
C ARG A 182 -10.43 -9.68 -4.20
N GLU A 183 -10.45 -10.03 -2.93
CA GLU A 183 -9.37 -9.75 -2.00
C GLU A 183 -8.04 -10.37 -2.45
N ASP A 184 -6.95 -9.64 -2.20
CA ASP A 184 -5.60 -10.10 -2.48
C ASP A 184 -4.98 -10.66 -1.18
N ASP A 185 -5.21 -11.95 -0.91
CA ASP A 185 -4.68 -12.65 0.28
C ASP A 185 -3.47 -13.55 -0.06
N GLU A 186 -2.46 -12.96 -0.69
CA GLU A 186 -1.23 -13.68 -0.99
C GLU A 186 -0.31 -13.82 0.21
N LYS A 187 0.56 -14.83 0.13
CA LYS A 187 1.59 -15.12 1.13
C LYS A 187 2.95 -15.25 0.49
N TRP A 188 3.97 -14.80 1.20
CA TRP A 188 5.38 -14.98 0.85
C TRP A 188 6.11 -15.57 2.06
N HIS A 189 6.64 -16.79 1.91
CA HIS A 189 7.19 -17.60 3.02
C HIS A 189 6.27 -17.66 4.26
N GLY A 190 4.96 -17.82 4.03
CA GLY A 190 3.95 -17.88 5.11
C GLY A 190 3.53 -16.51 5.68
N MET A 191 4.27 -15.44 5.39
CA MET A 191 3.90 -14.07 5.78
C MET A 191 2.83 -13.51 4.86
N LYS A 192 1.93 -12.69 5.40
CA LYS A 192 0.93 -11.97 4.60
C LYS A 192 1.63 -10.91 3.76
N ALA A 193 1.51 -10.98 2.44
CA ALA A 193 2.27 -10.11 1.56
C ALA A 193 1.47 -9.63 0.35
N PHE A 194 1.95 -8.55 -0.25
CA PHE A 194 1.58 -8.08 -1.57
C PHE A 194 2.79 -8.17 -2.50
N GLN A 195 2.64 -8.74 -3.69
CA GLN A 195 3.73 -9.00 -4.62
C GLN A 195 3.54 -8.22 -5.92
N TYR A 196 4.50 -7.36 -6.22
CA TYR A 196 4.55 -6.61 -7.46
C TYR A 196 5.58 -7.24 -8.39
N THR A 197 5.20 -7.49 -9.64
CA THR A 197 6.09 -8.06 -10.66
C THR A 197 6.06 -7.20 -11.91
N TRP A 198 7.23 -6.83 -12.42
CA TRP A 198 7.41 -6.15 -13.70
C TRP A 198 8.32 -6.97 -14.60
N ARG A 199 8.00 -6.99 -15.91
CA ARG A 199 8.77 -7.73 -16.90
C ARG A 199 8.94 -6.94 -18.19
N ALA A 200 10.19 -6.87 -18.67
CA ALA A 200 10.55 -6.19 -19.90
C ALA A 200 11.62 -7.00 -20.64
N GLY A 201 11.20 -7.82 -21.61
CA GLY A 201 12.12 -8.72 -22.31
C GLY A 201 12.78 -9.73 -21.38
N SER A 202 14.09 -9.61 -21.18
CA SER A 202 14.88 -10.43 -20.24
C SER A 202 15.02 -9.81 -18.85
N GLU A 203 14.73 -8.52 -18.69
CA GLU A 203 14.74 -7.86 -17.38
C GLU A 203 13.44 -8.17 -16.63
N PHE A 204 13.56 -8.36 -15.32
CA PHE A 204 12.39 -8.42 -14.46
C PHE A 204 12.69 -7.81 -13.09
N LEU A 205 11.65 -7.38 -12.41
CA LEU A 205 11.70 -6.90 -11.05
C LEU A 205 10.52 -7.48 -10.28
N ARG A 206 10.79 -8.15 -9.16
CA ARG A 206 9.78 -8.57 -8.20
C ARG A 206 10.03 -7.88 -6.87
N VAL A 207 8.99 -7.30 -6.29
CA VAL A 207 9.04 -6.65 -4.97
C VAL A 207 7.93 -7.20 -4.10
N VAL A 208 8.29 -7.62 -2.90
CA VAL A 208 7.36 -8.13 -1.90
C VAL A 208 7.19 -7.08 -0.81
N VAL A 209 5.94 -6.70 -0.56
CA VAL A 209 5.53 -5.82 0.52
C VAL A 209 4.91 -6.67 1.62
N ASP A 210 5.45 -6.57 2.83
CA ASP A 210 4.86 -7.14 4.03
C ASP A 210 3.64 -6.29 4.45
N ARG A 211 2.48 -6.94 4.56
CA ARG A 211 1.20 -6.29 4.91
C ARG A 211 1.15 -5.82 6.36
N GLU A 212 1.87 -6.47 7.26
CA GLU A 212 1.93 -6.12 8.67
C GLU A 212 2.85 -4.92 8.89
N ALA A 213 4.02 -4.89 8.22
CA ALA A 213 4.91 -3.73 8.23
C ALA A 213 4.41 -2.57 7.38
N LYS A 214 3.59 -2.84 6.36
CA LYS A 214 3.21 -1.88 5.30
C LYS A 214 4.46 -1.33 4.59
N ALA A 215 5.39 -2.22 4.26
CA ALA A 215 6.70 -1.86 3.74
C ALA A 215 7.33 -3.01 2.93
N ILE A 216 8.39 -2.71 2.17
CA ILE A 216 9.09 -3.69 1.33
C ILE A 216 9.86 -4.66 2.23
N THR A 217 9.67 -5.96 2.06
CA THR A 217 10.40 -7.00 2.82
C THR A 217 11.30 -7.85 1.94
N ALA A 218 11.10 -7.82 0.62
CA ALA A 218 12.00 -8.46 -0.33
C ALA A 218 11.99 -7.77 -1.70
N ILE A 219 13.09 -7.91 -2.41
CA ILE A 219 13.26 -7.45 -3.79
C ILE A 219 14.15 -8.43 -4.55
N GLU A 220 13.83 -8.59 -5.83
CA GLU A 220 14.45 -9.58 -6.69
C GLU A 220 14.48 -9.07 -8.12
N ASN A 221 15.57 -9.38 -8.81
CA ASN A 221 15.72 -9.18 -10.25
C ASN A 221 16.38 -10.42 -10.89
N GLU A 222 16.79 -10.29 -12.14
CA GLU A 222 17.46 -11.35 -12.89
C GLU A 222 18.86 -11.72 -12.37
N ARG A 223 19.48 -10.84 -11.58
CA ARG A 223 20.86 -10.97 -11.11
C ARG A 223 20.94 -11.53 -9.70
N TRP A 224 20.00 -11.15 -8.82
CA TRP A 224 20.06 -11.49 -7.40
C TRP A 224 18.68 -11.38 -6.74
N SER A 225 18.55 -11.91 -5.52
CA SER A 225 17.42 -11.66 -4.63
C SER A 225 17.89 -11.36 -3.19
N VAL A 226 17.19 -10.46 -2.50
CA VAL A 226 17.36 -10.19 -1.07
C VAL A 226 15.99 -10.01 -0.42
N GLY A 227 15.78 -10.69 0.71
CA GLY A 227 14.58 -10.53 1.49
C GLY A 227 14.80 -10.88 2.95
N SER A 228 13.86 -10.51 3.80
CA SER A 228 13.84 -10.89 5.21
C SER A 228 12.49 -11.46 5.62
N THR A 229 12.54 -12.49 6.46
CA THR A 229 11.40 -13.18 7.06
C THR A 229 11.61 -13.31 8.57
N ILE A 230 10.54 -13.67 9.28
CA ILE A 230 10.60 -14.08 10.68
C ILE A 230 10.21 -15.56 10.78
N SER A 231 10.82 -16.30 11.70
CA SER A 231 10.56 -17.73 11.92
C SER A 231 9.09 -18.03 12.18
N ASP A 232 8.40 -17.11 12.85
CA ASP A 232 7.03 -17.28 13.33
C ASP A 232 6.12 -16.22 12.73
N ALA A 233 5.06 -16.64 12.04
CA ALA A 233 4.09 -15.72 11.43
C ALA A 233 3.32 -14.86 12.46
N ALA A 234 3.34 -15.24 13.74
CA ALA A 234 2.72 -14.50 14.85
C ALA A 234 3.60 -14.68 16.11
N PRO A 235 4.70 -13.93 16.22
CA PRO A 235 5.65 -14.09 17.32
C PRO A 235 5.02 -13.75 18.67
N VAL A 236 5.41 -14.45 19.72
CA VAL A 236 4.85 -14.33 21.06
C VAL A 236 5.79 -13.51 21.94
N ALA A 237 5.25 -12.51 22.64
CA ALA A 237 6.02 -11.65 23.53
C ALA A 237 6.79 -12.48 24.58
N GLY A 238 8.05 -12.13 24.82
CA GLY A 238 8.90 -12.79 25.81
C GLY A 238 9.49 -14.14 25.38
N MET A 239 9.19 -14.62 24.17
CA MET A 239 9.84 -15.81 23.61
C MET A 239 11.00 -15.43 22.68
N ASP A 240 11.92 -16.38 22.48
CA ASP A 240 13.00 -16.24 21.50
C ASP A 240 12.48 -16.57 20.10
N HIS A 241 12.77 -15.68 19.15
CA HIS A 241 12.42 -15.83 17.74
C HIS A 241 13.67 -15.66 16.88
N GLN A 242 13.54 -15.88 15.57
CA GLN A 242 14.64 -15.62 14.64
C GLN A 242 14.17 -14.76 13.47
N VAL A 243 15.01 -13.81 13.10
CA VAL A 243 14.95 -13.17 11.79
C VAL A 243 15.84 -13.95 10.82
N CYS A 244 15.36 -14.13 9.60
CA CYS A 244 16.09 -14.82 8.54
C CYS A 244 16.18 -13.91 7.32
N TRP A 245 17.39 -13.66 6.84
CA TRP A 245 17.63 -13.02 5.55
C TRP A 245 17.87 -14.09 4.50
N LEU A 246 17.12 -13.99 3.40
CA LEU A 246 17.20 -14.84 2.23
C LEU A 246 18.00 -14.09 1.17
N LEU A 247 19.17 -14.62 0.82
CA LEU A 247 20.12 -13.99 -0.09
C LEU A 247 20.41 -14.93 -1.25
N GLU A 248 20.38 -14.41 -2.47
CA GLU A 248 20.68 -15.22 -3.66
C GLU A 248 21.46 -14.41 -4.68
N ASN A 249 22.55 -14.99 -5.16
CA ASN A 249 23.17 -14.59 -6.41
C ASN A 249 22.71 -15.52 -7.53
N LYS A 250 22.21 -14.95 -8.61
CA LYS A 250 21.73 -15.67 -9.80
C LYS A 250 22.65 -15.50 -11.00
N ALA A 251 23.66 -14.65 -10.88
CA ALA A 251 24.70 -14.43 -11.86
C ALA A 251 25.93 -15.30 -11.57
N GLU A 252 26.78 -15.50 -12.57
CA GLU A 252 28.08 -16.16 -12.37
C GLU A 252 29.09 -15.22 -11.69
N GLN A 253 28.94 -13.92 -11.92
CA GLN A 253 29.77 -12.88 -11.33
C GLN A 253 29.54 -12.80 -9.82
N GLU A 254 30.60 -12.53 -9.06
CA GLU A 254 30.46 -12.33 -7.61
C GLU A 254 29.62 -11.08 -7.30
N VAL A 255 28.78 -11.17 -6.27
CA VAL A 255 28.01 -10.02 -5.76
C VAL A 255 28.33 -9.80 -4.27
N PRO A 256 28.86 -8.63 -3.89
CA PRO A 256 29.00 -8.27 -2.49
C PRO A 256 27.63 -7.93 -1.90
N ILE A 257 27.37 -8.43 -0.70
CA ILE A 257 26.16 -8.15 0.06
C ILE A 257 26.59 -7.63 1.43
N TYR A 258 25.98 -6.51 1.83
CA TYR A 258 26.05 -5.96 3.17
C TYR A 258 24.65 -5.74 3.71
N LEU A 259 24.41 -6.17 4.94
CA LEU A 259 23.15 -5.96 5.65
C LEU A 259 23.45 -5.34 7.01
N LYS A 260 22.67 -4.32 7.36
CA LYS A 260 22.60 -3.80 8.73
C LYS A 260 21.15 -3.74 9.17
N ALA A 261 20.83 -4.46 10.24
CA ALA A 261 19.47 -4.57 10.73
C ALA A 261 19.31 -4.08 12.16
N SER A 262 18.21 -3.39 12.41
CA SER A 262 17.79 -2.89 13.71
C SER A 262 16.29 -3.07 13.90
N GLY A 263 15.86 -3.40 15.12
CA GLY A 263 14.44 -3.41 15.48
C GLY A 263 13.97 -2.06 16.03
N ASP A 264 12.68 -1.77 15.87
CA ASP A 264 12.03 -0.59 16.44
C ASP A 264 11.60 -0.81 17.90
N GLU A 265 11.60 0.27 18.71
CA GLU A 265 11.06 0.43 20.09
C GLU A 265 11.25 -0.76 21.04
N ALA A 266 10.47 -1.83 20.82
CA ALA A 266 10.29 -2.98 21.71
C ALA A 266 10.87 -4.30 21.13
N VAL A 267 11.40 -4.26 19.90
CA VAL A 267 12.08 -5.37 19.23
C VAL A 267 13.58 -5.14 19.33
N LYS A 268 14.29 -5.97 20.10
CA LYS A 268 15.74 -5.87 20.26
C LYS A 268 16.44 -6.71 19.21
N LEU A 269 16.99 -6.04 18.21
CA LEU A 269 17.87 -6.61 17.19
C LEU A 269 18.96 -5.59 16.86
N ASN A 270 20.19 -6.06 16.79
CA ASN A 270 21.29 -5.35 16.14
C ASN A 270 22.13 -6.41 15.44
N ALA A 271 22.01 -6.48 14.12
CA ALA A 271 22.71 -7.46 13.31
C ALA A 271 23.44 -6.76 12.17
N GLU A 272 24.65 -7.23 11.90
CA GLU A 272 25.47 -6.77 10.79
C GLU A 272 26.04 -8.00 10.09
N PHE A 273 25.90 -8.04 8.78
CA PHE A 273 26.31 -9.17 7.96
C PHE A 273 26.96 -8.65 6.68
N GLN A 274 28.10 -9.24 6.31
CA GLN A 274 28.80 -8.92 5.07
C GLN A 274 29.34 -10.20 4.46
N GLN A 275 29.04 -10.43 3.19
CA GLN A 275 29.48 -11.61 2.46
C GLN A 275 29.62 -11.29 0.97
N LYS A 276 30.51 -12.00 0.28
CA LYS A 276 30.51 -12.05 -1.18
C LYS A 276 29.92 -13.39 -1.62
N LEU A 277 28.83 -13.37 -2.36
CA LEU A 277 28.25 -14.58 -2.94
C LEU A 277 28.93 -14.85 -4.29
N GLN A 278 29.57 -16.01 -4.42
CA GLN A 278 30.30 -16.43 -5.62
C GLN A 278 29.43 -17.37 -6.46
N GLY A 279 29.40 -17.13 -7.77
CA GLY A 279 28.57 -17.89 -8.69
C GLY A 279 27.09 -17.91 -8.29
N LYS A 280 26.33 -18.81 -8.91
CA LYS A 280 24.92 -19.01 -8.59
C LYS A 280 24.76 -19.74 -7.26
N THR A 281 24.46 -19.00 -6.21
CA THR A 281 24.39 -19.51 -4.83
C THR A 281 23.28 -18.81 -4.06
N ALA A 282 22.55 -19.56 -3.24
CA ALA A 282 21.64 -19.05 -2.23
C ALA A 282 22.22 -19.25 -0.83
N LEU A 283 21.95 -18.31 0.08
CA LEU A 283 22.39 -18.31 1.46
C LEU A 283 21.26 -17.81 2.36
N GLU A 284 21.00 -18.51 3.45
CA GLU A 284 20.20 -18.01 4.56
C GLU A 284 21.11 -17.52 5.68
N HIS A 285 20.90 -16.29 6.13
CA HIS A 285 21.53 -15.77 7.34
C HIS A 285 20.46 -15.62 8.43
N ARG A 286 20.71 -16.17 9.63
CA ARG A 286 19.76 -16.14 10.74
C ARG A 286 20.39 -15.44 11.94
N CYS A 287 19.59 -14.64 12.64
CA CYS A 287 19.97 -14.00 13.88
C CYS A 287 18.84 -14.11 14.89
N ASP A 288 19.21 -14.28 16.15
CA ASP A 288 18.25 -14.34 17.25
C ASP A 288 17.59 -12.98 17.44
N LEU A 289 16.27 -13.02 17.62
CA LEU A 289 15.39 -11.89 17.77
C LEU A 289 14.74 -11.95 19.14
N LYS A 290 14.96 -10.92 19.95
CA LYS A 290 14.35 -10.82 21.29
C LYS A 290 13.21 -9.81 21.29
N ILE A 291 12.04 -10.28 21.69
CA ILE A 291 10.83 -9.47 21.82
C ILE A 291 10.54 -9.31 23.31
N GLY A 292 10.42 -8.06 23.78
CA GLY A 292 10.12 -7.80 25.19
C GLY A 292 8.78 -8.43 25.62
N ALA A 293 8.67 -8.88 26.88
CA ALA A 293 7.41 -9.43 27.40
C ALA A 293 6.28 -8.38 27.41
N GLU A 294 6.64 -7.12 27.72
CA GLU A 294 5.71 -6.00 27.85
C GLU A 294 5.48 -5.25 26.53
N VAL A 295 5.84 -5.83 25.38
CA VAL A 295 5.59 -5.18 24.08
C VAL A 295 4.08 -5.00 23.90
N PRO A 296 3.58 -3.77 23.69
CA PRO A 296 2.16 -3.56 23.51
C PRO A 296 1.67 -4.29 22.25
N GLN A 297 0.54 -4.97 22.38
CA GLN A 297 -0.13 -5.55 21.22
C GLN A 297 -0.82 -4.42 20.44
N LYS A 298 -0.42 -4.24 19.18
CA LYS A 298 -1.00 -3.24 18.28
C LYS A 298 -2.27 -3.77 17.60
N ASP A 299 -3.21 -2.88 17.33
CA ASP A 299 -4.46 -3.23 16.64
C ASP A 299 -4.21 -3.73 15.21
N LYS A 300 -5.20 -4.43 14.65
CA LYS A 300 -5.12 -5.01 13.30
C LYS A 300 -4.78 -3.98 12.22
N ASP A 301 -5.30 -2.76 12.36
CA ASP A 301 -5.15 -1.70 11.36
C ASP A 301 -3.87 -0.87 11.55
N GLU A 302 -3.25 -0.92 12.74
CA GLU A 302 -1.97 -0.26 13.01
C GLU A 302 -0.80 -1.00 12.36
N ALA A 303 0.26 -0.30 11.98
CA ALA A 303 1.48 -0.96 11.50
C ALA A 303 2.15 -1.75 12.62
N ALA A 304 2.55 -3.00 12.34
CA ALA A 304 3.31 -3.82 13.27
C ALA A 304 4.66 -3.18 13.63
N ASN A 305 5.30 -3.65 14.70
CA ASN A 305 6.71 -3.34 14.94
C ASN A 305 7.54 -3.85 13.78
N ARG A 306 8.67 -3.20 13.46
CA ARG A 306 9.45 -3.54 12.27
C ARG A 306 10.88 -3.92 12.63
N ILE A 307 11.44 -4.83 11.85
CA ILE A 307 12.89 -4.94 11.68
C ILE A 307 13.22 -4.17 10.42
N LYS A 308 13.98 -3.10 10.58
CA LYS A 308 14.54 -2.35 9.45
C LYS A 308 15.90 -2.92 9.10
N THR A 309 16.06 -3.39 7.86
CA THR A 309 17.33 -3.83 7.29
C THR A 309 17.73 -2.88 6.16
N ILE A 310 18.88 -2.23 6.30
CA ILE A 310 19.54 -1.56 5.18
C ILE A 310 20.37 -2.63 4.48
N ALA A 311 20.01 -2.94 3.24
CA ALA A 311 20.70 -3.90 2.40
C ALA A 311 21.43 -3.17 1.27
N VAL A 312 22.69 -3.52 1.05
CA VAL A 312 23.47 -3.11 -0.12
C VAL A 312 23.86 -4.38 -0.87
N VAL A 313 23.36 -4.53 -2.09
CA VAL A 313 23.63 -5.68 -2.97
C VAL A 313 24.33 -5.16 -4.21
N GLY A 314 25.60 -5.50 -4.38
CA GLY A 314 26.46 -4.87 -5.38
C GLY A 314 26.59 -3.37 -5.09
N THR A 315 26.04 -2.54 -5.97
CA THR A 315 25.99 -1.07 -5.83
C THR A 315 24.60 -0.55 -5.45
N GLU A 316 23.62 -1.44 -5.30
CA GLU A 316 22.22 -1.08 -5.13
C GLU A 316 21.86 -1.09 -3.64
N ALA A 317 21.38 0.05 -3.12
CA ALA A 317 20.90 0.17 -1.75
C ALA A 317 19.37 0.03 -1.69
N ILE A 318 18.90 -0.78 -0.74
CA ILE A 318 17.48 -1.07 -0.50
C ILE A 318 17.22 -1.01 1.00
N VAL A 319 16.06 -0.50 1.38
CA VAL A 319 15.54 -0.62 2.75
C VAL A 319 14.46 -1.69 2.77
N LEU A 320 14.69 -2.73 3.58
CA LEU A 320 13.70 -3.75 3.89
C LEU A 320 13.14 -3.50 5.30
N GLU A 321 11.85 -3.73 5.48
CA GLU A 321 11.14 -3.58 6.73
C GLU A 321 10.19 -4.78 6.89
N THR A 322 10.53 -5.71 7.78
CA THR A 322 9.73 -6.91 8.06
C THR A 322 8.91 -6.71 9.33
N GLY A 323 7.63 -7.08 9.27
CA GLY A 323 6.64 -6.83 10.30
C GLY A 323 6.65 -7.89 11.39
N ILE A 324 6.51 -7.44 12.62
CA ILE A 324 6.46 -8.25 13.84
C ILE A 324 5.16 -7.92 14.55
N ARG A 325 4.10 -8.64 14.18
CA ARG A 325 2.81 -8.55 14.87
C ARG A 325 2.85 -9.43 16.11
N VAL A 326 3.32 -8.85 17.21
CA VAL A 326 3.45 -9.55 18.49
C VAL A 326 2.08 -9.93 19.05
N ARG A 327 1.97 -11.16 19.57
CA ARG A 327 0.87 -11.61 20.41
C ARG A 327 1.32 -11.73 21.86
N GLN A 328 0.44 -11.39 22.78
CA GLN A 328 0.65 -11.68 24.18
C GLN A 328 0.49 -13.20 24.43
N PRO A 329 1.29 -13.84 25.31
CA PRO A 329 1.24 -15.28 25.55
C PRO A 329 -0.13 -15.73 26.10
N LEU A 330 -0.83 -14.83 26.79
CA LEU A 330 -2.20 -15.02 27.27
C LEU A 330 -3.08 -13.88 26.76
N THR A 331 -4.24 -14.22 26.19
CA THR A 331 -5.31 -13.25 25.94
C THR A 331 -6.43 -13.45 26.96
N ILE A 332 -6.92 -12.35 27.52
CA ILE A 332 -8.05 -12.31 28.48
C ILE A 332 -9.16 -11.47 27.86
N ASP A 333 -10.26 -12.12 27.48
CA ASP A 333 -11.42 -11.46 26.88
C ASP A 333 -12.69 -11.66 27.72
N LEU A 334 -13.67 -10.76 27.58
CA LEU A 334 -15.02 -10.95 28.10
C LEU A 334 -15.94 -11.51 27.01
N TYR A 335 -16.83 -12.44 27.38
CA TYR A 335 -17.87 -12.96 26.50
C TYR A 335 -19.26 -12.85 27.15
N PRO A 336 -20.27 -12.26 26.49
CA PRO A 336 -20.19 -11.65 25.16
C PRO A 336 -19.30 -10.40 25.15
N GLY A 337 -18.60 -10.17 24.03
CA GLY A 337 -17.59 -9.10 23.91
C GLY A 337 -18.16 -7.68 23.97
N ALA A 338 -19.47 -7.55 23.86
CA ALA A 338 -20.20 -6.32 24.17
C ALA A 338 -21.27 -6.66 25.21
N LEU A 339 -21.17 -6.06 26.39
CA LEU A 339 -22.25 -6.07 27.36
C LEU A 339 -23.29 -5.02 26.93
N PRO A 340 -24.58 -5.23 27.22
CA PRO A 340 -25.61 -4.25 26.92
C PRO A 340 -25.22 -2.87 27.50
N PRO A 341 -25.21 -1.79 26.69
CA PRO A 341 -24.81 -0.46 27.17
C PRO A 341 -25.80 0.11 28.18
N PHE A 342 -27.02 -0.43 28.22
CA PHE A 342 -28.06 -0.08 29.18
C PHE A 342 -28.62 -1.36 29.80
N VAL A 343 -28.79 -1.33 31.12
CA VAL A 343 -29.22 -2.48 31.92
C VAL A 343 -30.38 -2.01 32.79
N ALA A 344 -31.54 -2.67 32.70
CA ALA A 344 -32.68 -2.30 33.52
C ALA A 344 -32.38 -2.54 35.01
N LYS A 345 -32.95 -1.71 35.89
CA LYS A 345 -32.78 -1.88 37.35
C LYS A 345 -33.24 -3.28 37.77
N GLY A 346 -32.32 -4.09 38.31
CA GLY A 346 -32.57 -5.47 38.74
C GLY A 346 -32.25 -6.55 37.71
N GLN A 347 -31.90 -6.19 36.47
CA GLN A 347 -31.46 -7.14 35.46
C GLN A 347 -30.03 -7.61 35.75
N LYS A 348 -29.83 -8.93 35.83
CA LYS A 348 -28.50 -9.54 35.98
C LYS A 348 -27.91 -9.81 34.60
N ILE A 349 -26.69 -9.33 34.37
CA ILE A 349 -25.91 -9.69 33.19
C ILE A 349 -24.93 -10.80 33.59
N LYS A 350 -24.85 -11.83 32.76
CA LYS A 350 -23.81 -12.86 32.85
C LYS A 350 -22.77 -12.57 31.78
N ALA A 351 -21.53 -12.48 32.20
CA ALA A 351 -20.37 -12.43 31.33
C ALA A 351 -19.38 -13.51 31.78
N TYR A 352 -18.61 -14.03 30.84
CA TYR A 352 -17.60 -15.04 31.05
C TYR A 352 -16.24 -14.43 30.75
N ILE A 353 -15.25 -14.73 31.59
CA ILE A 353 -13.85 -14.44 31.27
C ILE A 353 -13.36 -15.60 30.41
N ARG A 354 -12.90 -15.30 29.20
CA ARG A 354 -12.25 -16.24 28.30
C ARG A 354 -10.75 -16.03 28.41
N LEU A 355 -10.06 -17.08 28.83
CA LEU A 355 -8.61 -17.14 28.81
C LEU A 355 -8.19 -17.95 27.59
N LYS A 356 -7.33 -17.39 26.75
CA LYS A 356 -6.75 -18.08 25.60
C LYS A 356 -5.24 -18.12 25.74
N ASN A 357 -4.69 -19.32 25.76
CA ASN A 357 -3.24 -19.53 25.63
C ASN A 357 -2.84 -19.37 24.16
N ASN A 358 -1.85 -18.52 23.89
CA ASN A 358 -1.33 -18.26 22.54
C ASN A 358 0.05 -18.90 22.30
N LEU A 359 0.55 -19.70 23.24
CA LEU A 359 1.73 -20.55 23.09
C LEU A 359 1.48 -21.76 22.18
#